data_AF-A0A3B3HBA9-F1
#
_entry.id   AF-A0A3B3HBA9-F1
#
_cell.length_a   1.000
_cell.length_b   1.000
_cell.length_c   1.000
_cell.angle_alpha   90.00
_cell.angle_beta   90.00
_cell.angle_gamma   90.00
#
_symmetry.space_group_name_H-M   'P 1'
#
loop_
_entity.id
_entity.type
_entity.pdbx_description
1 polymer ?
#
loop_
_entity_poly.entity_id
_entity_poly.type
_entity_poly.pdbx_seq_one_letter_code
_entity_poly.pdbx_strand_id
1 'polypeptide(L)'
;MAEEDYGSFVDWTQMGDLANSSGPTNVDSKDLKEFKQMARQGYWAKNHKLRAQVYQQLIKAIPCRTVTPDAEVYRDLIGDAANKKPSTHIPLPDFVDGNPVPRYCLKTDAVASAHRIINCVAGQFPDISHCPALPAVTSLLLHFSADEAQCFEQVSRILACNEPGKRLLDQTFLGYESSCMTFGDLANKYCAPAHKLIVATAKDVLEVYSDWQRWVLGDLPFSHVVRVLDVYLVEGYKVLFRVAIALLKFYRKHKVGGHSGQGNQQQLDSGKIRADIQAFIKGIASTVTPDKLLEKSFSIRLFSRKEITLLQLTNEKSLQQKGITVKQKRRNVQLALNPETFSSEIVSAKEMHDIWSWIPERFALCQPELLFTTSTHGCSLNRFYSHCEGHEPTLLLIRTTAGDVCGAFLSSDWEERKRGGNKLSFFGTGECFVFRLKPEMERYEWVVIRHPELASSIKTEGQEDTASPEGQKAENSLQQPDKPAGELSPFLSARHFNLNSKNTSMFMAGNFDSIIVGEWIMRVGRRGWNPQCVIYPRLQG
;
A
#
# COMPACT_ATOMS: atom_id res chain seq x y z
N MET A 1 -20.19 -8.87 -43.68
CA MET A 1 -19.60 -8.40 -42.42
C MET A 1 -18.13 -8.17 -42.70
N ALA A 2 -17.64 -6.94 -42.58
CA ALA A 2 -16.20 -6.68 -42.68
C ALA A 2 -15.48 -7.52 -41.61
N GLU A 3 -14.34 -8.14 -41.96
CA GLU A 3 -13.56 -8.85 -40.96
C GLU A 3 -13.07 -7.86 -39.90
N GLU A 4 -13.43 -8.09 -38.62
CA GLU A 4 -12.93 -7.25 -37.52
C GLU A 4 -11.40 -7.39 -37.43
N ASP A 5 -10.69 -6.25 -37.53
CA ASP A 5 -9.25 -6.14 -37.37
C ASP A 5 -8.89 -5.82 -35.92
N TYR A 6 -8.37 -6.82 -35.20
CA TYR A 6 -7.90 -6.65 -33.82
C TYR A 6 -6.43 -6.17 -33.74
N GLY A 7 -5.79 -5.88 -34.87
CA GLY A 7 -4.38 -5.47 -34.98
C GLY A 7 -4.15 -3.96 -35.02
N SER A 8 -5.21 -3.15 -34.95
CA SER A 8 -5.17 -1.70 -35.20
C SER A 8 -4.19 -0.94 -34.29
N PHE A 9 -4.06 -1.36 -33.03
CA PHE A 9 -3.18 -0.75 -32.02
C PHE A 9 -1.78 -1.38 -31.92
N VAL A 10 -1.55 -2.52 -32.60
CA VAL A 10 -0.37 -3.36 -32.40
C VAL A 10 0.76 -2.99 -33.36
N ASP A 11 1.96 -2.83 -32.83
CA ASP A 11 3.21 -2.82 -33.58
C ASP A 11 3.66 -4.27 -33.82
N TRP A 12 3.26 -4.83 -34.96
CA TRP A 12 3.53 -6.21 -35.35
C TRP A 12 5.02 -6.56 -35.39
N THR A 13 5.91 -5.58 -35.55
CA THR A 13 7.36 -5.81 -35.55
C THR A 13 7.89 -6.23 -34.16
N GLN A 14 7.19 -5.83 -33.10
CA GLN A 14 7.56 -6.12 -31.72
C GLN A 14 6.90 -7.40 -31.18
N MET A 15 5.99 -8.01 -31.93
CA MET A 15 5.27 -9.22 -31.53
C MET A 15 6.12 -10.50 -31.64
N GLY A 16 7.26 -10.46 -32.34
CA GLY A 16 8.12 -11.63 -32.56
C GLY A 16 7.34 -12.80 -33.16
N ASP A 17 7.52 -14.01 -32.61
CA ASP A 17 6.83 -15.22 -33.06
C ASP A 17 5.29 -15.12 -32.99
N LEU A 18 4.75 -14.23 -32.14
CA LEU A 18 3.31 -14.01 -32.00
C LEU A 18 2.70 -13.21 -33.16
N ALA A 19 3.52 -12.61 -34.03
CA ALA A 19 3.05 -11.93 -35.23
C ALA A 19 2.48 -12.92 -36.26
N ASN A 20 2.98 -14.16 -36.27
CA ASN A 20 2.60 -15.17 -37.23
C ASN A 20 1.40 -15.99 -36.71
N SER A 21 0.23 -15.77 -37.30
CA SER A 21 -0.96 -16.54 -36.97
C SER A 21 -0.79 -18.00 -37.38
N SER A 22 -0.84 -18.91 -36.40
CA SER A 22 -0.82 -20.36 -36.63
C SER A 22 -1.67 -21.10 -35.58
N GLY A 23 -2.05 -22.34 -35.90
CA GLY A 23 -2.88 -23.16 -35.02
C GLY A 23 -4.38 -23.01 -35.27
N PRO A 24 -5.22 -23.34 -34.26
CA PRO A 24 -6.68 -23.35 -34.39
C PRO A 24 -7.26 -21.97 -34.76
N THR A 25 -8.42 -21.98 -35.43
CA THR A 25 -9.14 -20.76 -35.85
C THR A 25 -10.46 -20.54 -35.10
N ASN A 26 -10.92 -21.53 -34.33
CA ASN A 26 -12.12 -21.48 -33.50
C ASN A 26 -11.88 -22.22 -32.18
N VAL A 27 -12.73 -21.94 -31.18
CA VAL A 27 -12.80 -22.71 -29.93
C VAL A 27 -14.26 -23.12 -29.73
N ASP A 28 -14.56 -24.38 -30.00
CA ASP A 28 -15.87 -24.98 -29.76
C ASP A 28 -15.78 -25.91 -28.54
N SER A 29 -15.76 -25.34 -27.34
CA SER A 29 -15.92 -26.11 -26.10
C SER A 29 -16.92 -25.44 -25.17
N LYS A 30 -17.90 -26.22 -24.72
CA LYS A 30 -18.91 -25.81 -23.73
C LYS A 30 -18.55 -26.29 -22.31
N ASP A 31 -17.54 -27.14 -22.15
CA ASP A 31 -17.09 -27.63 -20.85
C ASP A 31 -15.99 -26.73 -20.27
N LEU A 32 -16.27 -26.13 -19.11
CA LEU A 32 -15.34 -25.28 -18.37
C LEU A 32 -14.02 -26.00 -18.01
N LYS A 33 -14.04 -27.32 -17.77
CA LYS A 33 -12.82 -28.06 -17.43
C LYS A 33 -11.91 -28.21 -18.63
N GLU A 34 -12.47 -28.58 -19.77
CA GLU A 34 -11.75 -28.66 -21.05
C GLU A 34 -11.22 -27.28 -21.45
N PHE A 35 -12.05 -26.25 -21.40
CA PHE A 35 -11.67 -24.88 -21.74
C PHE A 35 -10.48 -24.38 -20.90
N LYS A 36 -10.48 -24.69 -19.60
CA LYS A 36 -9.37 -24.42 -18.69
C LYS A 36 -8.09 -25.18 -19.08
N GLN A 37 -8.21 -26.43 -19.51
CA GLN A 37 -7.05 -27.20 -19.97
C GLN A 37 -6.48 -26.62 -21.26
N MET A 38 -7.34 -26.20 -22.21
CA MET A 38 -6.95 -25.52 -23.45
C MET A 38 -6.19 -24.22 -23.17
N ALA A 39 -6.66 -23.38 -22.23
CA ALA A 39 -5.98 -22.15 -21.84
C ALA A 39 -4.56 -22.41 -21.30
N ARG A 40 -4.43 -23.42 -20.42
CA ARG A 40 -3.15 -23.82 -19.82
C ARG A 40 -2.15 -24.37 -20.84
N GLN A 41 -2.64 -25.12 -21.82
CA GLN A 41 -1.84 -25.69 -22.91
C GLN A 41 -1.52 -24.69 -24.02
N GLY A 42 -2.19 -23.53 -24.02
CA GLY A 42 -1.94 -22.49 -25.02
C GLY A 42 -2.59 -22.78 -26.36
N TYR A 43 -3.81 -23.33 -26.35
CA TYR A 43 -4.53 -23.71 -27.56
C TYR A 43 -4.66 -22.57 -28.58
N TRP A 44 -5.02 -21.37 -28.13
CA TRP A 44 -5.10 -20.16 -28.95
C TRP A 44 -3.83 -19.30 -28.87
N ALA A 45 -2.72 -19.84 -28.37
CA ALA A 45 -1.57 -19.01 -28.02
C ALA A 45 -0.89 -18.35 -29.22
N LYS A 46 -0.98 -19.00 -30.39
CA LYS A 46 -0.30 -18.60 -31.64
C LYS A 46 -1.24 -17.93 -32.66
N ASN A 47 -2.51 -17.72 -32.32
CA ASN A 47 -3.48 -17.07 -33.19
C ASN A 47 -4.00 -15.81 -32.50
N HIS A 48 -3.55 -14.64 -32.96
CA HIS A 48 -3.91 -13.35 -32.38
C HIS A 48 -5.43 -13.07 -32.48
N LYS A 49 -6.01 -13.29 -33.67
CA LYS A 49 -7.45 -13.11 -33.92
C LYS A 49 -8.29 -14.03 -33.05
N LEU A 50 -7.94 -15.32 -32.96
CA LEU A 50 -8.65 -16.27 -32.10
C LEU A 50 -8.56 -15.87 -30.62
N ARG A 51 -7.37 -15.43 -30.17
CA ARG A 51 -7.21 -14.96 -28.78
C ARG A 51 -8.10 -13.75 -28.49
N ALA A 52 -8.17 -12.77 -29.40
CA ALA A 52 -9.04 -11.61 -29.25
C ALA A 52 -10.52 -12.01 -29.13
N GLN A 53 -10.98 -12.93 -29.98
CA GLN A 53 -12.34 -13.47 -29.92
C GLN A 53 -12.62 -14.20 -28.60
N VAL A 54 -11.66 -15.01 -28.12
CA VAL A 54 -11.77 -15.70 -26.83
C VAL A 54 -11.84 -14.70 -25.67
N TYR A 55 -11.02 -13.64 -25.69
CA TYR A 55 -11.03 -12.62 -24.63
C TYR A 55 -12.36 -11.88 -24.60
N GLN A 56 -12.86 -11.48 -25.77
CA GLN A 56 -14.18 -10.86 -25.90
C GLN A 56 -15.28 -11.78 -25.36
N GLN A 57 -15.28 -13.07 -25.73
CA GLN A 57 -16.26 -14.04 -25.24
C GLN A 57 -16.20 -14.20 -23.70
N LEU A 58 -15.01 -14.39 -23.15
CA LEU A 58 -14.83 -14.59 -21.70
C LEU A 58 -15.24 -13.34 -20.91
N ILE A 59 -14.85 -12.16 -21.37
CA ILE A 59 -15.12 -10.90 -20.67
C ILE A 59 -16.59 -10.51 -20.78
N LYS A 60 -17.24 -10.75 -21.93
CA LYS A 60 -18.70 -10.58 -22.10
C LYS A 60 -19.50 -11.51 -21.17
N ALA A 61 -18.96 -12.67 -20.82
CA ALA A 61 -19.61 -13.60 -19.89
C ALA A 61 -19.44 -13.25 -18.41
N ILE A 62 -18.61 -12.25 -18.04
CA ILE A 62 -18.40 -11.86 -16.64
C ILE A 62 -19.72 -11.33 -16.03
N PRO A 63 -20.20 -11.87 -14.90
CA PRO A 63 -21.32 -11.29 -14.16
C PRO A 63 -20.95 -9.91 -13.62
N CYS A 64 -21.70 -8.89 -14.01
CA CYS A 64 -21.44 -7.50 -13.64
C CYS A 64 -22.61 -6.91 -12.83
N ARG A 65 -22.36 -5.79 -12.16
CA ARG A 65 -23.43 -4.96 -11.57
C ARG A 65 -24.40 -4.46 -12.64
N THR A 66 -25.65 -4.21 -12.25
CA THR A 66 -26.76 -3.87 -13.17
C THR A 66 -26.43 -2.70 -14.10
N VAL A 67 -25.75 -1.67 -13.59
CA VAL A 67 -25.31 -0.51 -14.37
C VAL A 67 -23.81 -0.65 -14.63
N THR A 68 -23.47 -1.22 -15.79
CA THR A 68 -22.08 -1.36 -16.25
C THR A 68 -21.93 -0.64 -17.59
N PRO A 69 -21.05 0.36 -17.69
CA PRO A 69 -20.77 1.06 -18.94
C PRO A 69 -20.32 0.09 -20.03
N ASP A 70 -20.80 0.32 -21.25
CA ASP A 70 -20.46 -0.47 -22.43
C ASP A 70 -19.76 0.38 -23.50
N ALA A 71 -19.57 -0.20 -24.70
CA ALA A 71 -18.92 0.46 -25.80
C ALA A 71 -19.71 1.68 -26.34
N GLU A 72 -21.03 1.72 -26.18
CA GLU A 72 -21.85 2.87 -26.61
C GLU A 72 -21.61 4.06 -25.69
N VAL A 73 -21.58 3.82 -24.38
CA VAL A 73 -21.22 4.85 -23.39
C VAL A 73 -19.87 5.48 -23.72
N TYR A 74 -18.87 4.69 -24.13
CA TYR A 74 -17.57 5.23 -24.53
C TYR A 74 -17.68 6.17 -25.75
N ARG A 75 -18.41 5.74 -26.77
CA ARG A 75 -18.61 6.53 -28.00
C ARG A 75 -19.29 7.86 -27.69
N ASP A 76 -20.28 7.86 -26.80
CA ASP A 76 -20.98 9.07 -26.36
C ASP A 76 -20.06 10.01 -25.57
N LEU A 77 -19.22 9.46 -24.68
CA LEU A 77 -18.26 10.25 -23.89
C LEU A 77 -17.19 10.93 -24.74
N ILE A 78 -16.74 10.27 -25.80
CA ILE A 78 -15.73 10.81 -26.70
C ILE A 78 -16.36 11.75 -27.73
N GLY A 79 -17.57 11.48 -28.21
CA GLY A 79 -18.27 12.29 -29.22
C GLY A 79 -17.36 12.60 -30.43
N ASP A 80 -17.36 13.87 -30.86
CA ASP A 80 -16.52 14.35 -31.98
C ASP A 80 -15.01 14.38 -31.66
N ALA A 81 -14.60 14.16 -30.40
CA ALA A 81 -13.19 14.15 -30.03
C ALA A 81 -12.45 12.91 -30.57
N ALA A 82 -13.16 11.87 -31.01
CA ALA A 82 -12.57 10.70 -31.69
C ALA A 82 -11.81 11.08 -32.96
N ASN A 83 -12.25 12.15 -33.64
CA ASN A 83 -11.65 12.63 -34.88
C ASN A 83 -10.44 13.55 -34.66
N LYS A 84 -10.15 13.93 -33.40
CA LYS A 84 -9.00 14.77 -33.05
C LYS A 84 -7.84 13.88 -32.61
N LYS A 85 -6.65 14.10 -33.17
CA LYS A 85 -5.44 13.38 -32.73
C LYS A 85 -5.29 13.52 -31.22
N PRO A 86 -4.96 12.43 -30.51
CA PRO A 86 -4.78 12.45 -29.06
C PRO A 86 -3.75 13.52 -28.68
N SER A 87 -4.06 14.34 -27.68
CA SER A 87 -3.02 15.10 -26.99
C SER A 87 -1.96 14.12 -26.49
N THR A 88 -0.69 14.40 -26.75
CA THR A 88 0.44 13.53 -26.37
C THR A 88 0.68 13.46 -24.87
N HIS A 89 -0.04 14.25 -24.06
CA HIS A 89 0.20 14.37 -22.62
C HIS A 89 -1.10 14.34 -21.80
N ILE A 90 -1.86 13.24 -21.90
CA ILE A 90 -3.02 13.00 -21.04
C ILE A 90 -2.53 12.43 -19.71
N PRO A 91 -2.67 13.12 -18.56
CA PRO A 91 -2.27 12.58 -17.28
C PRO A 91 -3.14 11.36 -16.90
N LEU A 92 -2.55 10.42 -16.15
CA LEU A 92 -3.31 9.29 -15.60
C LEU A 92 -4.02 9.70 -14.29
N PRO A 93 -5.18 9.11 -13.98
CA PRO A 93 -5.89 9.35 -12.72
C PRO A 93 -5.05 8.99 -11.49
N ASP A 94 -5.28 9.68 -10.37
CA ASP A 94 -4.50 9.45 -9.13
C ASP A 94 -4.63 8.03 -8.58
N PHE A 95 -5.77 7.37 -8.78
CA PHE A 95 -6.01 6.02 -8.25
C PHE A 95 -5.10 4.95 -8.88
N VAL A 96 -4.44 5.20 -10.02
CA VAL A 96 -3.45 4.25 -10.58
C VAL A 96 -2.07 4.36 -9.91
N ASP A 97 -1.92 5.31 -8.98
CA ASP A 97 -0.75 5.46 -8.11
C ASP A 97 0.59 5.61 -8.85
N GLY A 98 0.59 6.38 -9.93
CA GLY A 98 1.80 6.63 -10.73
C GLY A 98 2.30 5.43 -11.53
N ASN A 99 1.54 4.33 -11.59
CA ASN A 99 1.90 3.20 -12.45
C ASN A 99 1.73 3.59 -13.93
N PRO A 100 2.78 3.49 -14.75
CA PRO A 100 2.70 3.84 -16.15
C PRO A 100 1.93 2.79 -16.94
N VAL A 101 1.39 3.17 -18.10
CA VAL A 101 0.87 2.22 -19.08
C VAL A 101 2.07 1.49 -19.72
N PRO A 102 2.23 0.16 -19.50
CA PRO A 102 3.31 -0.58 -20.16
C PRO A 102 3.03 -0.63 -21.65
N ARG A 103 4.00 -0.26 -22.49
CA ARG A 103 3.80 -0.21 -23.94
C ARG A 103 3.68 -1.61 -24.56
N TYR A 104 4.42 -2.60 -24.07
CA TYR A 104 4.57 -3.91 -24.71
C TYR A 104 4.79 -3.77 -26.23
N CYS A 105 3.89 -4.32 -27.04
CA CYS A 105 3.91 -4.30 -28.49
C CYS A 105 2.90 -3.29 -29.05
N LEU A 106 2.43 -2.31 -28.27
CA LEU A 106 1.59 -1.23 -28.79
C LEU A 106 2.41 -0.24 -29.63
N LYS A 107 1.75 0.33 -30.64
CA LYS A 107 2.25 1.53 -31.32
C LYS A 107 2.38 2.69 -30.33
N THR A 108 3.25 3.65 -30.62
CA THR A 108 3.50 4.79 -29.71
C THR A 108 2.24 5.62 -29.48
N ASP A 109 1.41 5.81 -30.52
CA ASP A 109 0.14 6.53 -30.45
C ASP A 109 -0.96 5.76 -29.70
N ALA A 110 -0.96 4.42 -29.77
CA ALA A 110 -1.89 3.57 -29.04
C ALA A 110 -1.74 3.67 -27.50
N VAL A 111 -0.58 4.09 -26.99
CA VAL A 111 -0.43 4.41 -25.55
C VAL A 111 -1.35 5.56 -25.15
N ALA A 112 -1.52 6.58 -26.00
CA ALA A 112 -2.45 7.68 -25.73
C ALA A 112 -3.91 7.21 -25.72
N SER A 113 -4.25 6.17 -26.50
CA SER A 113 -5.56 5.53 -26.47
C SER A 113 -5.83 4.86 -25.12
N ALA A 114 -4.87 4.13 -24.57
CA ALA A 114 -4.98 3.57 -23.22
C ALA A 114 -5.18 4.68 -22.15
N HIS A 115 -4.46 5.79 -22.25
CA HIS A 115 -4.65 6.94 -21.35
C HIS A 115 -6.07 7.52 -21.43
N ARG A 116 -6.64 7.66 -22.64
CA ARG A 116 -8.03 8.11 -22.81
C ARG A 116 -9.02 7.14 -22.18
N ILE A 117 -8.89 5.84 -22.47
CA ILE A 117 -9.76 4.80 -21.92
C ILE A 117 -9.75 4.84 -20.38
N ILE A 118 -8.57 4.92 -19.76
CA ILE A 118 -8.43 4.98 -18.30
C ILE A 118 -9.09 6.24 -17.71
N ASN A 119 -9.00 7.39 -18.40
CA ASN A 119 -9.66 8.62 -17.95
C ASN A 119 -11.19 8.55 -18.11
N CYS A 120 -11.71 7.94 -19.18
CA CYS A 120 -13.15 7.66 -19.29
C CYS A 120 -13.63 6.73 -18.18
N VAL A 121 -12.85 5.68 -17.86
CA VAL A 121 -13.14 4.77 -16.74
C VAL A 121 -13.19 5.53 -15.42
N ALA A 122 -12.27 6.47 -15.18
CA ALA A 122 -12.27 7.30 -13.97
C ALA A 122 -13.60 8.06 -13.78
N GLY A 123 -14.18 8.58 -14.87
CA GLY A 123 -15.47 9.27 -14.83
C GLY A 123 -16.67 8.35 -14.59
N GLN A 124 -16.57 7.07 -14.97
CA GLN A 124 -17.67 6.10 -14.87
C GLN A 124 -17.61 5.21 -13.61
N PHE A 125 -16.48 5.21 -12.91
CA PHE A 125 -16.23 4.41 -11.70
C PHE A 125 -15.72 5.29 -10.55
N PRO A 126 -16.54 6.20 -10.00
CA PRO A 126 -16.14 7.09 -8.90
C PRO A 126 -15.87 6.35 -7.59
N ASP A 127 -16.28 5.08 -7.49
CA ASP A 127 -16.04 4.18 -6.36
C ASP A 127 -14.60 3.62 -6.30
N ILE A 128 -13.84 3.73 -7.40
CA ILE A 128 -12.44 3.29 -7.43
C ILE A 128 -11.57 4.32 -6.73
N SER A 129 -10.99 3.92 -5.59
CA SER A 129 -10.05 4.75 -4.82
C SER A 129 -8.59 4.38 -5.07
N HIS A 130 -8.32 3.14 -5.50
CA HIS A 130 -6.95 2.68 -5.76
C HIS A 130 -6.94 1.42 -6.65
N CYS A 131 -6.36 1.51 -7.85
CA CYS A 131 -6.25 0.41 -8.81
C CYS A 131 -4.95 0.50 -9.63
N PRO A 132 -3.79 0.20 -9.03
CA PRO A 132 -2.48 0.33 -9.69
C PRO A 132 -2.27 -0.65 -10.86
N ALA A 133 -3.05 -1.73 -10.92
CA ALA A 133 -3.00 -2.69 -12.02
C ALA A 133 -3.76 -2.25 -13.29
N LEU A 134 -4.63 -1.23 -13.20
CA LEU A 134 -5.48 -0.81 -14.31
C LEU A 134 -4.71 -0.41 -15.59
N PRO A 135 -3.59 0.35 -15.52
CA PRO A 135 -2.81 0.72 -16.70
C PRO A 135 -2.30 -0.50 -17.47
N ALA A 136 -1.81 -1.51 -16.75
CA ALA A 136 -1.30 -2.75 -17.32
C ALA A 136 -2.41 -3.57 -17.97
N VAL A 137 -3.54 -3.76 -17.28
CA VAL A 137 -4.69 -4.52 -17.82
C VAL A 137 -5.28 -3.83 -19.05
N THR A 138 -5.41 -2.50 -19.01
CA THR A 138 -5.90 -1.72 -20.16
C THR A 138 -4.99 -1.88 -21.37
N SER A 139 -3.67 -1.75 -21.17
CA SER A 139 -2.70 -1.98 -22.24
C SER A 139 -2.82 -3.37 -22.83
N LEU A 140 -2.88 -4.41 -22.00
CA LEU A 140 -2.99 -5.79 -22.45
C LEU A 140 -4.27 -6.06 -23.25
N LEU A 141 -5.41 -5.54 -22.81
CA LEU A 141 -6.68 -5.69 -23.54
C LEU A 141 -6.70 -4.91 -24.86
N LEU A 142 -6.04 -3.75 -24.90
CA LEU A 142 -5.95 -2.94 -26.12
C LEU A 142 -5.21 -3.65 -27.25
N HIS A 143 -4.27 -4.57 -26.95
CA HIS A 143 -3.62 -5.41 -27.97
C HIS A 143 -4.58 -6.35 -28.70
N PHE A 144 -5.75 -6.62 -28.12
CA PHE A 144 -6.73 -7.58 -28.61
C PHE A 144 -8.11 -6.95 -28.78
N SER A 145 -8.16 -5.62 -28.91
CA SER A 145 -9.38 -4.86 -29.14
C SER A 145 -9.41 -4.31 -30.56
N ALA A 146 -10.57 -4.33 -31.20
CA ALA A 146 -10.78 -3.77 -32.53
C ALA A 146 -10.70 -2.22 -32.49
N ASP A 147 -11.27 -1.61 -31.45
CA ASP A 147 -11.28 -0.17 -31.22
C ASP A 147 -11.19 0.18 -29.72
N GLU A 148 -11.14 1.47 -29.40
CA GLU A 148 -11.09 1.97 -28.02
C GLU A 148 -12.37 1.67 -27.24
N ALA A 149 -13.52 1.66 -27.93
CA ALA A 149 -14.83 1.42 -27.30
C ALA A 149 -14.95 -0.02 -26.79
N GLN A 150 -14.49 -0.99 -27.58
CA GLN A 150 -14.41 -2.38 -27.18
C GLN A 150 -13.44 -2.57 -26.00
N CYS A 151 -12.26 -1.94 -26.04
CA CYS A 151 -11.32 -2.01 -24.91
C CYS A 151 -11.93 -1.41 -23.63
N PHE A 152 -12.62 -0.27 -23.75
CA PHE A 152 -13.32 0.37 -22.64
C PHE A 152 -14.41 -0.54 -22.05
N GLU A 153 -15.24 -1.17 -22.89
CA GLU A 153 -16.26 -2.13 -22.43
C GLU A 153 -15.59 -3.28 -21.68
N GLN A 154 -14.53 -3.87 -22.25
CA GLN A 154 -13.83 -4.98 -21.63
C GLN A 154 -13.25 -4.62 -20.25
N VAL A 155 -12.58 -3.47 -20.14
CA VAL A 155 -12.05 -2.95 -18.87
C VAL A 155 -13.19 -2.70 -17.87
N SER A 156 -14.27 -2.06 -18.31
CA SER A 156 -15.44 -1.74 -17.47
C SER A 156 -16.07 -3.02 -16.91
N ARG A 157 -16.19 -4.09 -17.70
CA ARG A 157 -16.70 -5.38 -17.22
C ARG A 157 -15.78 -6.07 -16.22
N ILE A 158 -14.46 -6.00 -16.41
CA ILE A 158 -13.50 -6.52 -15.42
C ILE A 158 -13.64 -5.80 -14.07
N LEU A 159 -13.82 -4.48 -14.09
CA LEU A 159 -14.01 -3.66 -12.89
C LEU A 159 -15.40 -3.88 -12.25
N ALA A 160 -16.44 -3.99 -13.07
CA ALA A 160 -17.82 -4.17 -12.62
C ALA A 160 -18.16 -5.59 -12.14
N CYS A 161 -17.22 -6.52 -12.21
CA CYS A 161 -17.38 -7.89 -11.74
C CYS A 161 -17.83 -7.93 -10.27
N ASN A 162 -19.05 -8.39 -10.03
CA ASN A 162 -19.67 -8.44 -8.69
C ASN A 162 -19.81 -9.87 -8.15
N GLU A 163 -19.27 -10.87 -8.86
CA GLU A 163 -19.38 -12.25 -8.42
C GLU A 163 -18.59 -12.49 -7.11
N PRO A 164 -19.24 -12.97 -6.04
CA PRO A 164 -18.59 -13.17 -4.74
C PRO A 164 -17.35 -14.05 -4.85
N GLY A 165 -16.21 -13.57 -4.35
CA GLY A 165 -14.95 -14.32 -4.37
C GLY A 165 -14.35 -14.52 -5.78
N LYS A 166 -14.77 -13.73 -6.78
CA LYS A 166 -14.15 -13.67 -8.11
C LYS A 166 -13.71 -12.27 -8.56
N ARG A 167 -13.61 -11.30 -7.64
CA ARG A 167 -13.07 -9.95 -7.95
C ARG A 167 -11.74 -10.08 -8.71
N LEU A 168 -11.66 -9.42 -9.85
CA LEU A 168 -10.55 -9.58 -10.78
C LEU A 168 -9.40 -8.61 -10.50
N LEU A 169 -9.73 -7.39 -10.08
CA LEU A 169 -8.79 -6.33 -9.71
C LEU A 169 -9.16 -5.70 -8.36
N ASP A 170 -8.14 -5.30 -7.62
CA ASP A 170 -8.30 -4.48 -6.42
C ASP A 170 -8.64 -3.04 -6.83
N GLN A 171 -9.68 -2.47 -6.21
CA GLN A 171 -10.22 -1.14 -6.55
C GLN A 171 -10.17 -0.16 -5.37
N THR A 172 -9.73 -0.65 -4.20
CA THR A 172 -9.60 0.15 -2.98
C THR A 172 -8.20 0.00 -2.41
N PHE A 173 -7.74 1.02 -1.71
CA PHE A 173 -6.40 1.00 -1.09
C PHE A 173 -6.29 -0.14 -0.08
N LEU A 174 -7.29 -0.27 0.79
CA LEU A 174 -7.34 -1.34 1.77
C LEU A 174 -7.33 -2.73 1.12
N GLY A 175 -8.07 -2.91 0.02
CA GLY A 175 -8.09 -4.16 -0.73
C GLY A 175 -6.70 -4.49 -1.28
N TYR A 176 -6.04 -3.50 -1.90
CA TYR A 176 -4.69 -3.64 -2.44
C TYR A 176 -3.63 -3.93 -1.37
N GLU A 177 -3.61 -3.19 -0.27
CA GLU A 177 -2.66 -3.41 0.84
C GLU A 177 -2.86 -4.79 1.47
N SER A 178 -4.11 -5.20 1.68
CA SER A 178 -4.45 -6.55 2.14
C SER A 178 -3.94 -7.62 1.16
N SER A 179 -4.09 -7.38 -0.14
CA SER A 179 -3.56 -8.22 -1.22
C SER A 179 -2.04 -8.37 -1.14
N CYS A 180 -1.31 -7.29 -0.87
CA CYS A 180 0.14 -7.28 -0.70
C CYS A 180 0.59 -8.08 0.53
N MET A 181 -0.10 -7.92 1.67
CA MET A 181 0.14 -8.75 2.86
C MET A 181 -0.14 -10.22 2.59
N THR A 182 -1.27 -10.54 1.93
CA THR A 182 -1.62 -11.92 1.56
C THR A 182 -0.59 -12.54 0.63
N PHE A 183 -0.03 -11.78 -0.32
CA PHE A 183 1.07 -12.27 -1.13
C PHE A 183 2.29 -12.62 -0.28
N GLY A 184 2.64 -11.81 0.72
CA GLY A 184 3.70 -12.09 1.68
C GLY A 184 3.49 -13.41 2.44
N ASP A 185 2.27 -13.65 2.95
CA ASP A 185 1.90 -14.88 3.65
C ASP A 185 2.04 -16.11 2.74
N LEU A 186 1.55 -16.00 1.50
CA LEU A 186 1.64 -17.06 0.50
C LEU A 186 3.08 -17.29 0.05
N ALA A 187 3.90 -16.24 -0.07
CA ALA A 187 5.31 -16.34 -0.39
C ALA A 187 6.06 -17.10 0.70
N ASN A 188 5.79 -16.80 1.98
CA ASN A 188 6.35 -17.55 3.10
C ASN A 188 5.94 -19.03 3.05
N LYS A 189 4.65 -19.32 2.81
CA LYS A 189 4.15 -20.69 2.77
C LYS A 189 4.67 -21.52 1.58
N TYR A 190 4.59 -20.98 0.36
CA TYR A 190 4.83 -21.73 -0.88
C TYR A 190 6.22 -21.52 -1.48
N CYS A 191 6.98 -20.53 -0.98
CA CYS A 191 8.34 -20.22 -1.37
C CYS A 191 9.17 -19.68 -0.19
N ALA A 192 9.01 -20.28 1.01
CA ALA A 192 9.73 -19.92 2.24
C ALA A 192 11.20 -19.52 2.02
N PRO A 193 12.00 -20.25 1.23
CA PRO A 193 13.40 -19.88 1.10
C PRO A 193 13.67 -18.59 0.31
N ALA A 194 12.81 -18.21 -0.65
CA ALA A 194 12.92 -16.91 -1.32
C ALA A 194 12.42 -15.80 -0.38
N HIS A 195 11.34 -16.08 0.35
CA HIS A 195 10.82 -15.17 1.37
C HIS A 195 11.88 -14.87 2.45
N LYS A 196 12.56 -15.89 2.98
CA LYS A 196 13.66 -15.73 3.95
C LYS A 196 14.82 -14.91 3.39
N LEU A 197 15.18 -15.09 2.12
CA LEU A 197 16.20 -14.26 1.47
C LEU A 197 15.79 -12.79 1.46
N ILE A 198 14.53 -12.49 1.11
CA ILE A 198 14.01 -11.12 1.08
C ILE A 198 13.93 -10.55 2.50
N VAL A 199 13.43 -11.29 3.47
CA VAL A 199 13.37 -10.87 4.89
C VAL A 199 14.77 -10.57 5.46
N ALA A 200 15.77 -11.38 5.12
CA ALA A 200 17.14 -11.16 5.58
C ALA A 200 17.82 -9.94 4.94
N THR A 201 17.34 -9.48 3.79
CA THR A 201 18.01 -8.42 3.01
C THR A 201 17.24 -7.10 2.99
N ALA A 202 15.91 -7.10 3.08
CA ALA A 202 15.06 -5.92 2.98
C ALA A 202 14.82 -5.25 4.33
N LYS A 203 14.74 -3.92 4.34
CA LYS A 203 14.31 -3.14 5.50
C LYS A 203 12.80 -3.22 5.74
N ASP A 204 12.03 -3.07 4.67
CA ASP A 204 10.58 -3.28 4.63
C ASP A 204 10.22 -4.29 3.54
N VAL A 205 9.78 -5.46 3.97
CA VAL A 205 9.36 -6.57 3.10
C VAL A 205 8.04 -6.29 2.41
N LEU A 206 7.13 -5.56 3.05
CA LEU A 206 5.84 -5.20 2.44
C LEU A 206 6.06 -4.22 1.30
N GLU A 207 7.01 -3.30 1.43
CA GLU A 207 7.38 -2.40 0.34
C GLU A 207 7.88 -3.19 -0.87
N VAL A 208 8.69 -4.25 -0.67
CA VAL A 208 9.12 -5.14 -1.75
C VAL A 208 7.92 -5.86 -2.39
N TYR A 209 7.04 -6.42 -1.56
CA TYR A 209 5.87 -7.16 -2.03
C TYR A 209 4.76 -6.28 -2.59
N SER A 210 4.79 -4.96 -2.39
CA SER A 210 3.83 -4.05 -3.00
C SER A 210 3.82 -4.15 -4.53
N ASP A 211 4.95 -4.46 -5.17
CA ASP A 211 5.03 -4.59 -6.62
C ASP A 211 4.53 -5.94 -7.17
N TRP A 212 3.99 -6.86 -6.34
CA TRP A 212 3.71 -8.25 -6.78
C TRP A 212 2.74 -8.35 -7.96
N GLN A 213 1.76 -7.45 -8.08
CA GLN A 213 0.85 -7.41 -9.23
C GLN A 213 1.57 -6.87 -10.46
N ARG A 214 2.41 -5.84 -10.28
CA ARG A 214 3.22 -5.23 -11.33
C ARG A 214 4.24 -6.22 -11.89
N TRP A 215 4.83 -7.07 -11.06
CA TRP A 215 5.70 -8.16 -11.51
C TRP A 215 5.04 -9.04 -12.58
N VAL A 216 3.76 -9.35 -12.40
CA VAL A 216 3.03 -10.25 -13.29
C VAL A 216 2.42 -9.50 -14.47
N LEU A 217 1.70 -8.42 -14.20
CA LEU A 217 0.90 -7.73 -15.20
C LEU A 217 1.66 -6.63 -15.94
N GLY A 218 2.75 -6.12 -15.38
CA GLY A 218 3.52 -4.96 -15.87
C GLY A 218 4.91 -5.32 -16.40
N ASP A 219 5.73 -5.97 -15.57
CA ASP A 219 7.15 -6.19 -15.84
C ASP A 219 7.46 -7.46 -16.64
N LEU A 220 6.55 -8.43 -16.69
CA LEU A 220 6.74 -9.64 -17.51
C LEU A 220 6.86 -9.29 -19.01
N PRO A 221 7.75 -9.95 -19.77
CA PRO A 221 7.79 -9.83 -21.22
C PRO A 221 6.44 -10.18 -21.85
N PHE A 222 6.12 -9.52 -22.98
CA PHE A 222 4.79 -9.63 -23.60
C PHE A 222 4.38 -11.09 -23.86
N SER A 223 5.29 -11.92 -24.40
CA SER A 223 5.06 -13.35 -24.65
C SER A 223 4.65 -14.15 -23.42
N HIS A 224 5.10 -13.74 -22.23
CA HIS A 224 4.80 -14.40 -20.97
C HIS A 224 3.48 -13.90 -20.40
N VAL A 225 3.30 -12.58 -20.33
CA VAL A 225 2.10 -11.98 -19.73
C VAL A 225 0.83 -12.32 -20.53
N VAL A 226 0.87 -12.43 -21.85
CA VAL A 226 -0.31 -12.87 -22.64
C VAL A 226 -0.70 -14.32 -22.36
N ARG A 227 0.28 -15.20 -22.11
CA ARG A 227 0.01 -16.58 -21.67
C ARG A 227 -0.56 -16.63 -20.26
N VAL A 228 -0.15 -15.71 -19.39
CA VAL A 228 -0.76 -15.54 -18.06
C VAL A 228 -2.19 -15.02 -18.19
N LEU A 229 -2.44 -14.06 -19.08
CA LEU A 229 -3.75 -13.47 -19.34
C LEU A 229 -4.75 -14.51 -19.87
N ASP A 230 -4.31 -15.38 -20.79
CA ASP A 230 -5.08 -16.51 -21.31
C ASP A 230 -5.69 -17.36 -20.17
N VAL A 231 -4.90 -17.63 -19.12
CA VAL A 231 -5.36 -18.45 -17.99
C VAL A 231 -6.04 -17.62 -16.91
N TYR A 232 -5.66 -16.36 -16.73
CA TYR A 232 -6.28 -15.45 -15.77
C TYR A 232 -7.75 -15.17 -16.11
N LEU A 233 -8.08 -14.95 -17.38
CA LEU A 233 -9.48 -14.71 -17.80
C LEU A 233 -10.37 -15.94 -17.58
N VAL A 234 -9.79 -17.16 -17.61
CA VAL A 234 -10.54 -18.41 -17.37
C VAL A 234 -10.60 -18.78 -15.89
N GLU A 235 -9.48 -18.67 -15.17
CA GLU A 235 -9.33 -19.18 -13.82
C GLU A 235 -9.35 -18.12 -12.72
N GLY A 236 -9.36 -16.83 -13.06
CA GLY A 236 -9.45 -15.67 -12.18
C GLY A 236 -8.16 -15.30 -11.44
N TYR A 237 -8.28 -14.32 -10.53
CA TYR A 237 -7.19 -13.66 -9.81
C TYR A 237 -6.16 -14.58 -9.13
N LYS A 238 -6.56 -15.80 -8.72
CA LYS A 238 -5.64 -16.78 -8.10
C LYS A 238 -4.44 -17.11 -8.99
N VAL A 239 -4.59 -16.93 -10.31
CA VAL A 239 -3.50 -17.16 -11.29
C VAL A 239 -2.37 -16.18 -11.05
N LEU A 240 -2.66 -14.91 -10.77
CA LEU A 240 -1.65 -13.88 -10.55
C LEU A 240 -0.76 -14.24 -9.35
N PHE A 241 -1.35 -14.67 -8.23
CA PHE A 241 -0.59 -15.11 -7.07
C PHE A 241 0.31 -16.32 -7.38
N ARG A 242 -0.19 -17.32 -8.13
CA ARG A 242 0.61 -18.49 -8.53
C ARG A 242 1.82 -18.10 -9.35
N VAL A 243 1.62 -17.21 -10.32
CA VAL A 243 2.68 -16.73 -11.20
C VAL A 243 3.68 -15.90 -10.39
N ALA A 244 3.25 -14.97 -9.55
CA ALA A 244 4.13 -14.19 -8.70
C ALA A 244 5.00 -15.08 -7.76
N ILE A 245 4.42 -16.13 -7.17
CA ILE A 245 5.18 -17.11 -6.37
C ILE A 245 6.18 -17.89 -7.24
N ALA A 246 5.81 -18.25 -8.47
CA ALA A 246 6.73 -18.91 -9.40
C ALA A 246 7.88 -17.99 -9.81
N LEU A 247 7.62 -16.70 -10.04
CA LEU A 247 8.65 -15.70 -10.30
C LEU A 247 9.65 -15.61 -9.15
N LEU A 248 9.19 -15.58 -7.90
CA LEU A 248 10.08 -15.63 -6.72
C LEU A 248 10.92 -16.91 -6.67
N LYS A 249 10.37 -18.06 -7.08
CA LYS A 249 11.14 -19.31 -7.16
C LYS A 249 12.27 -19.23 -8.19
N PHE A 250 12.00 -18.64 -9.36
CA PHE A 250 13.03 -18.45 -10.38
C PHE A 250 14.07 -17.40 -9.95
N TYR A 251 13.62 -16.29 -9.37
CA TYR A 251 14.49 -15.25 -8.84
C TYR A 251 15.47 -15.79 -7.79
N ARG A 252 14.98 -16.59 -6.82
CA ARG A 252 15.84 -17.26 -5.84
C ARG A 252 16.86 -18.16 -6.52
N LYS A 253 16.45 -18.97 -7.50
CA LYS A 253 17.36 -19.86 -8.23
C LYS A 253 18.46 -19.04 -8.94
N HIS A 254 18.10 -17.91 -9.53
CA HIS A 254 19.04 -16.97 -10.17
C HIS A 254 20.04 -16.40 -9.16
N LYS A 255 19.59 -15.95 -7.98
CA LYS A 255 20.48 -15.43 -6.93
C LYS A 255 21.44 -16.47 -6.36
N VAL A 256 20.97 -17.70 -6.17
CA VAL A 256 21.83 -18.81 -5.70
C VAL A 256 22.83 -19.25 -6.77
N GLY A 257 22.43 -19.24 -8.05
CA GLY A 257 23.32 -19.62 -9.17
C GLY A 257 24.33 -18.55 -9.60
N GLY A 258 24.08 -17.28 -9.28
CA GLY A 258 24.90 -16.15 -9.72
C GLY A 258 25.93 -15.64 -8.71
N HIS A 259 25.93 -16.10 -7.44
CA HIS A 259 26.82 -15.60 -6.38
C HIS A 259 27.40 -16.75 -5.54
N SER A 260 28.47 -17.37 -6.03
CA SER A 260 29.39 -18.21 -5.24
C SER A 260 30.52 -17.36 -4.64
N GLY A 261 30.17 -16.28 -3.94
CA GLY A 261 31.14 -15.34 -3.38
C GLY A 261 30.60 -14.67 -2.12
N GLN A 262 31.33 -14.85 -1.03
CA GLN A 262 31.11 -14.22 0.28
C GLN A 262 30.92 -12.70 0.15
N GLY A 263 29.97 -12.16 0.91
CA GLY A 263 29.82 -10.72 1.11
C GLY A 263 28.85 -10.47 2.25
N ASN A 264 29.33 -9.81 3.32
CA ASN A 264 28.59 -9.45 4.52
C ASN A 264 27.14 -9.03 4.20
N GLN A 265 26.16 -9.71 4.80
CA GLN A 265 24.74 -9.37 4.69
C GLN A 265 24.45 -8.08 5.46
N GLN A 266 24.80 -6.93 4.88
CA GLN A 266 24.22 -5.66 5.27
C GLN A 266 22.80 -5.58 4.71
N GLN A 267 21.85 -5.15 5.54
CA GLN A 267 20.49 -4.82 5.10
C GLN A 267 20.56 -3.82 3.94
N LEU A 268 20.05 -4.22 2.79
CA LEU A 268 19.95 -3.38 1.62
C LEU A 268 18.70 -2.49 1.73
N ASP A 269 18.76 -1.35 1.07
CA ASP A 269 17.58 -0.51 0.87
C ASP A 269 16.49 -1.30 0.11
N SER A 270 15.25 -1.26 0.60
CA SER A 270 14.11 -1.99 0.01
C SER A 270 13.91 -1.64 -1.46
N GLY A 271 14.13 -0.37 -1.82
CA GLY A 271 14.08 0.09 -3.21
C GLY A 271 15.07 -0.62 -4.14
N LYS A 272 16.27 -0.98 -3.66
CA LYS A 272 17.26 -1.72 -4.46
C LYS A 272 16.82 -3.15 -4.73
N ILE A 273 16.22 -3.81 -3.74
CA ILE A 273 15.70 -5.19 -3.90
C ILE A 273 14.52 -5.19 -4.87
N ARG A 274 13.63 -4.20 -4.78
CA ARG A 274 12.54 -4.01 -5.74
C ARG A 274 13.08 -3.88 -7.17
N ALA A 275 14.04 -2.98 -7.39
CA ALA A 275 14.64 -2.76 -8.69
C ALA A 275 15.32 -4.01 -9.25
N ASP A 276 16.01 -4.78 -8.41
CA ASP A 276 16.70 -6.02 -8.81
C ASP A 276 15.71 -7.14 -9.17
N ILE A 277 14.62 -7.33 -8.41
CA ILE A 277 13.54 -8.26 -8.78
C ILE A 277 12.89 -7.81 -10.10
N GLN A 278 12.58 -6.53 -10.26
CA GLN A 278 11.99 -6.00 -11.48
C GLN A 278 12.91 -6.22 -12.71
N ALA A 279 14.22 -5.98 -12.57
CA ALA A 279 15.18 -6.22 -13.63
C ALA A 279 15.26 -7.71 -14.01
N PHE A 280 15.28 -8.60 -13.01
CA PHE A 280 15.23 -10.04 -13.24
C PHE A 280 13.98 -10.47 -14.00
N ILE A 281 12.80 -9.97 -13.61
CA ILE A 281 11.52 -10.33 -14.25
C ILE A 281 11.47 -9.82 -15.69
N LYS A 282 11.90 -8.58 -15.96
CA LYS A 282 11.98 -8.05 -17.33
C LYS A 282 12.92 -8.87 -18.21
N GLY A 283 14.00 -9.41 -17.63
CA GLY A 283 14.97 -10.27 -18.32
C GLY A 283 14.60 -11.75 -18.39
N ILE A 284 13.48 -12.19 -17.82
CA ILE A 284 13.19 -13.62 -17.60
C ILE A 284 13.09 -14.43 -18.88
N ALA A 285 12.71 -13.82 -20.01
CA ALA A 285 12.59 -14.48 -21.30
C ALA A 285 13.91 -15.11 -21.80
N SER A 286 15.06 -14.62 -21.32
CA SER A 286 16.37 -15.20 -21.64
C SER A 286 16.61 -16.60 -21.06
N THR A 287 15.86 -16.98 -20.02
CA THR A 287 16.12 -18.22 -19.25
C THR A 287 14.90 -19.10 -19.04
N VAL A 288 13.69 -18.54 -19.09
CA VAL A 288 12.44 -19.27 -18.82
C VAL A 288 11.44 -18.98 -19.93
N THR A 289 10.92 -20.02 -20.57
CA THR A 289 9.85 -19.89 -21.58
C THR A 289 8.49 -19.64 -20.91
N PRO A 290 7.48 -19.10 -21.63
CA PRO A 290 6.13 -18.90 -21.09
C PRO A 290 5.52 -20.20 -20.53
N ASP A 291 5.68 -21.31 -21.24
CA ASP A 291 5.16 -22.62 -20.80
C ASP A 291 5.85 -23.10 -19.54
N LYS A 292 7.17 -22.88 -19.41
CA LYS A 292 7.91 -23.27 -18.20
C LYS A 292 7.49 -22.45 -16.98
N LEU A 293 7.18 -21.18 -17.18
CA LEU A 293 6.62 -20.32 -16.13
C LEU A 293 5.24 -20.84 -15.67
N LEU A 294 4.34 -21.16 -16.61
CA LEU A 294 3.01 -21.68 -16.28
C LEU A 294 3.08 -23.07 -15.63
N GLU A 295 3.91 -23.99 -16.15
CA GLU A 295 4.14 -25.31 -15.56
C GLU A 295 4.55 -25.17 -14.08
N LYS A 296 5.50 -24.27 -13.80
CA LYS A 296 5.96 -24.01 -12.43
C LYS A 296 4.88 -23.36 -11.54
N SER A 297 4.05 -22.50 -12.11
CA SER A 297 2.95 -21.82 -11.42
C SER A 297 1.83 -22.80 -11.02
N PHE A 298 1.52 -23.75 -11.90
CA PHE A 298 0.49 -24.76 -11.65
C PHE A 298 0.98 -25.98 -10.88
N SER A 299 2.31 -26.19 -10.77
CA SER A 299 2.88 -27.21 -9.89
C SER A 299 2.71 -26.90 -8.40
N ILE A 300 2.29 -25.69 -8.04
CA ILE A 300 2.00 -25.30 -6.65
C ILE A 300 0.71 -26.02 -6.21
N ARG A 301 0.88 -27.03 -5.35
CA ARG A 301 -0.22 -27.85 -4.81
C ARG A 301 -0.97 -27.12 -3.70
N LEU A 302 -2.21 -27.56 -3.45
CA LEU A 302 -3.05 -27.11 -2.33
C LEU A 302 -3.22 -25.58 -2.24
N PHE A 303 -3.28 -24.92 -3.38
CA PHE A 303 -3.42 -23.47 -3.46
C PHE A 303 -4.84 -23.13 -3.92
N SER A 304 -5.66 -22.64 -2.98
CA SER A 304 -7.11 -22.52 -3.13
C SER A 304 -7.59 -21.07 -3.05
N ARG A 305 -8.72 -20.75 -3.69
CA ARG A 305 -9.34 -19.41 -3.57
C ARG A 305 -9.79 -19.14 -2.13
N LYS A 306 -10.33 -20.15 -1.44
CA LYS A 306 -10.79 -20.03 -0.06
C LYS A 306 -9.68 -19.57 0.88
N GLU A 307 -8.47 -20.10 0.71
CA GLU A 307 -7.31 -19.68 1.47
C GLU A 307 -6.92 -18.23 1.20
N ILE A 308 -6.84 -17.82 -0.07
CA ILE A 308 -6.54 -16.42 -0.42
C ILE A 308 -7.59 -15.49 0.19
N THR A 309 -8.88 -15.82 0.04
CA THR A 309 -9.97 -15.02 0.59
C THR A 309 -9.90 -14.93 2.12
N LEU A 310 -9.58 -16.02 2.82
CA LEU A 310 -9.45 -16.02 4.27
C LEU A 310 -8.26 -15.16 4.74
N LEU A 311 -7.12 -15.26 4.06
CA LEU A 311 -5.95 -14.43 4.33
C LEU A 311 -6.25 -12.95 4.07
N GLN A 312 -6.87 -12.63 2.92
CA GLN A 312 -7.26 -11.26 2.59
C GLN A 312 -8.24 -10.69 3.62
N LEU A 313 -9.27 -11.44 4.02
CA LEU A 313 -10.20 -10.98 5.07
C LEU A 313 -9.52 -10.76 6.42
N THR A 314 -8.53 -11.61 6.75
CA THR A 314 -7.77 -11.49 8.00
C THR A 314 -6.84 -10.27 7.96
N ASN A 315 -6.14 -10.05 6.85
CA ASN A 315 -5.24 -8.93 6.65
C ASN A 315 -5.99 -7.61 6.57
N GLU A 316 -7.13 -7.58 5.88
CA GLU A 316 -8.03 -6.43 5.82
C GLU A 316 -8.51 -6.02 7.21
N LYS A 317 -8.99 -6.98 8.02
CA LYS A 317 -9.36 -6.72 9.41
C LYS A 317 -8.18 -6.22 10.25
N SER A 318 -6.98 -6.77 10.05
CA SER A 318 -5.78 -6.31 10.75
C SER A 318 -5.42 -4.87 10.39
N LEU A 319 -5.50 -4.51 9.11
CA LEU A 319 -5.28 -3.15 8.62
C LEU A 319 -6.32 -2.18 9.16
N GLN A 320 -7.61 -2.56 9.16
CA GLN A 320 -8.69 -1.77 9.76
C GLN A 320 -8.50 -1.55 11.26
N GLN A 321 -8.13 -2.59 12.01
CA GLN A 321 -7.81 -2.48 13.45
C GLN A 321 -6.60 -1.57 13.71
N LYS A 322 -5.70 -1.48 12.74
CA LYS A 322 -4.54 -0.57 12.73
C LYS A 322 -4.89 0.81 12.15
N GLY A 323 -6.15 1.11 11.81
CA GLY A 323 -6.53 2.40 11.21
C GLY A 323 -6.02 2.65 9.79
N ILE A 324 -5.43 1.65 9.13
CA ILE A 324 -4.94 1.74 7.75
C ILE A 324 -6.11 1.36 6.83
N THR A 325 -6.91 2.33 6.41
CA THR A 325 -8.11 2.08 5.58
C THR A 325 -8.11 2.82 4.25
N VAL A 326 -7.39 3.95 4.12
CA VAL A 326 -7.36 4.77 2.91
C VAL A 326 -5.95 5.31 2.66
N LYS A 327 -5.54 5.42 1.39
CA LYS A 327 -4.31 6.12 1.01
C LYS A 327 -4.57 7.62 1.08
N GLN A 328 -4.15 8.29 2.15
CA GLN A 328 -4.17 9.74 2.21
C GLN A 328 -3.03 10.29 1.35
N LYS A 329 -3.26 10.44 0.04
CA LYS A 329 -2.39 11.25 -0.82
C LYS A 329 -2.76 12.70 -0.58
N ARG A 330 -2.02 13.39 0.29
CA ARG A 330 -2.21 14.82 0.53
C ARG A 330 -2.03 15.57 -0.79
N ARG A 331 -3.13 16.03 -1.39
CA ARG A 331 -3.04 17.22 -2.24
C ARG A 331 -2.82 18.37 -1.25
N ASN A 332 -1.73 19.10 -1.42
CA ASN A 332 -1.58 20.39 -0.78
C ASN A 332 -2.61 21.33 -1.40
N VAL A 333 -3.89 21.16 -1.05
CA VAL A 333 -4.86 22.23 -1.25
C VAL A 333 -4.42 23.30 -0.24
N GLN A 334 -3.87 24.39 -0.76
CA GLN A 334 -3.65 25.61 0.02
C GLN A 334 -5.02 26.14 0.46
N LEU A 335 -5.61 25.53 1.48
CA LEU A 335 -6.62 26.16 2.30
C LEU A 335 -5.84 27.15 3.16
N ALA A 336 -5.70 28.37 2.63
CA ALA A 336 -4.95 29.44 3.28
C ALA A 336 -5.54 29.68 4.67
N LEU A 337 -4.73 29.42 5.70
CA LEU A 337 -4.97 29.96 7.03
C LEU A 337 -5.09 31.48 6.90
N ASN A 338 -6.18 32.08 7.36
CA ASN A 338 -6.25 33.53 7.38
C ASN A 338 -5.36 34.04 8.53
N PRO A 339 -4.26 34.77 8.24
CA PRO A 339 -3.34 35.23 9.28
C PRO A 339 -3.99 36.20 10.27
N GLU A 340 -5.11 36.83 9.90
CA GLU A 340 -5.81 37.78 10.77
C GLU A 340 -6.73 37.10 11.79
N THR A 341 -7.14 35.84 11.56
CA THR A 341 -8.09 35.15 12.44
C THR A 341 -7.41 34.30 13.52
N PHE A 342 -6.11 34.04 13.40
CA PHE A 342 -5.38 33.19 14.33
C PHE A 342 -4.10 33.84 14.89
N SER A 343 -4.02 33.89 16.23
CA SER A 343 -2.84 34.33 16.97
C SER A 343 -2.47 33.27 18.02
N SER A 344 -1.21 32.84 18.01
CA SER A 344 -0.63 31.97 19.05
C SER A 344 0.62 32.60 19.62
N GLU A 345 0.82 32.45 20.93
CA GLU A 345 2.07 32.87 21.57
C GLU A 345 3.17 31.80 21.38
N ILE A 346 2.81 30.56 20.99
CA ILE A 346 3.72 29.42 20.82
C ILE A 346 4.28 29.32 19.40
N VAL A 347 3.44 29.45 18.38
CA VAL A 347 3.83 29.29 16.96
C VAL A 347 3.54 30.55 16.15
N SER A 348 4.43 30.88 15.23
CA SER A 348 4.22 31.90 14.20
C SER A 348 3.19 31.44 13.16
N ALA A 349 2.65 32.38 12.38
CA ALA A 349 1.73 32.07 11.28
C ALA A 349 2.35 31.08 10.27
N LYS A 350 3.66 31.18 10.01
CA LYS A 350 4.38 30.26 9.13
C LYS A 350 4.45 28.84 9.72
N GLU A 351 4.88 28.72 10.97
CA GLU A 351 4.96 27.41 11.67
C GLU A 351 3.58 26.77 11.80
N MET A 352 2.52 27.57 12.02
CA MET A 352 1.16 27.06 12.00
C MET A 352 0.77 26.54 10.61
N HIS A 353 1.18 27.23 9.55
CA HIS A 353 0.94 26.77 8.18
C HIS A 353 1.64 25.44 7.87
N ASP A 354 2.85 25.25 8.41
CA ASP A 354 3.60 24.00 8.31
C ASP A 354 2.86 22.86 9.05
N ILE A 355 2.38 23.11 10.28
CA ILE A 355 1.55 22.14 11.02
C ILE A 355 0.24 21.83 10.27
N TRP A 356 -0.39 22.85 9.69
CA TRP A 356 -1.64 22.72 8.96
C TRP A 356 -1.53 21.82 7.74
N SER A 357 -0.37 21.85 7.07
CA SER A 357 -0.05 20.91 5.99
C SER A 357 -0.01 19.44 6.45
N TRP A 358 0.04 19.20 7.77
CA TRP A 358 0.03 17.87 8.36
C TRP A 358 -1.35 17.37 8.80
N ILE A 359 -2.36 18.24 8.82
CA ILE A 359 -3.71 17.85 9.25
C ILE A 359 -4.45 17.19 8.08
N PRO A 360 -5.20 16.09 8.28
CA PRO A 360 -6.01 15.49 7.21
C PRO A 360 -6.96 16.50 6.57
N GLU A 361 -7.05 16.52 5.24
CA GLU A 361 -7.73 17.55 4.45
C GLU A 361 -9.18 17.80 4.87
N ARG A 362 -9.92 16.75 5.24
CA ARG A 362 -11.31 16.86 5.72
C ARG A 362 -11.46 17.71 6.99
N PHE A 363 -10.39 17.87 7.76
CA PHE A 363 -10.33 18.70 8.95
C PHE A 363 -9.74 20.09 8.69
N ALA A 364 -9.04 20.26 7.56
CA ALA A 364 -8.41 21.53 7.16
C ALA A 364 -9.40 22.54 6.54
N LEU A 365 -10.69 22.17 6.44
CA LEU A 365 -11.77 22.99 5.88
C LEU A 365 -12.27 24.09 6.83
N CYS A 366 -11.88 24.05 8.11
CA CYS A 366 -12.26 25.06 9.11
C CYS A 366 -11.00 25.88 9.53
N GLN A 367 -11.13 27.08 10.11
CA GLN A 367 -9.99 27.98 10.49
C GLN A 367 -9.14 27.46 11.70
N PRO A 368 -8.31 28.23 12.47
CA PRO A 368 -7.74 27.96 13.85
C PRO A 368 -8.28 28.89 15.03
N GLU A 369 -8.62 28.42 16.26
CA GLU A 369 -9.52 28.95 17.34
C GLU A 369 -8.92 28.38 18.63
N LEU A 370 -9.02 29.13 19.71
CA LEU A 370 -8.26 28.89 20.91
C LEU A 370 -9.17 28.39 22.04
N LEU A 371 -9.19 27.08 22.30
CA LEU A 371 -9.97 26.53 23.41
C LEU A 371 -9.30 26.70 24.77
N PHE A 372 -7.96 26.62 24.81
CA PHE A 372 -7.27 26.73 26.08
C PHE A 372 -5.88 27.37 26.00
N THR A 373 -5.56 28.26 26.93
CA THR A 373 -4.18 28.73 27.10
C THR A 373 -3.81 28.73 28.56
N THR A 374 -2.55 28.53 28.89
CA THR A 374 -2.11 28.71 30.28
C THR A 374 -2.02 30.16 30.71
N SER A 375 -1.82 31.11 29.78
CA SER A 375 -1.83 32.54 30.11
C SER A 375 -3.22 33.01 30.55
N THR A 376 -4.29 32.47 29.98
CA THR A 376 -5.69 32.82 30.31
C THR A 376 -6.32 31.88 31.32
N HIS A 377 -6.11 30.57 31.22
CA HIS A 377 -6.84 29.56 31.98
C HIS A 377 -6.01 28.91 33.10
N GLY A 378 -4.71 29.15 33.15
CA GLY A 378 -3.77 28.58 34.13
C GLY A 378 -3.44 27.10 33.87
N CYS A 379 -2.50 26.54 34.64
CA CYS A 379 -1.90 25.22 34.36
C CYS A 379 -2.69 24.01 34.91
N SER A 380 -4.01 24.11 35.05
CA SER A 380 -4.84 23.00 35.59
C SER A 380 -5.23 22.03 34.48
N LEU A 381 -4.84 20.75 34.63
CA LEU A 381 -5.18 19.70 33.68
C LEU A 381 -6.69 19.43 33.61
N ASN A 382 -7.39 19.49 34.76
CA ASN A 382 -8.85 19.36 34.78
C ASN A 382 -9.54 20.49 34.03
N ARG A 383 -8.99 21.70 34.13
CA ARG A 383 -9.50 22.85 33.38
C ARG A 383 -9.18 22.72 31.89
N PHE A 384 -8.00 22.21 31.52
CA PHE A 384 -7.68 21.86 30.14
C PHE A 384 -8.71 20.89 29.56
N TYR A 385 -8.98 19.77 30.26
CA TYR A 385 -9.96 18.80 29.79
C TYR A 385 -11.35 19.39 29.66
N SER A 386 -11.84 20.15 30.64
CA SER A 386 -13.18 20.74 30.57
C SER A 386 -13.39 21.71 29.39
N HIS A 387 -12.31 22.25 28.83
CA HIS A 387 -12.35 23.12 27.64
C HIS A 387 -12.16 22.33 26.34
N CYS A 388 -11.57 21.13 26.38
CA CYS A 388 -11.26 20.34 25.19
C CYS A 388 -12.21 19.16 24.96
N GLU A 389 -12.90 18.68 26.01
CA GLU A 389 -13.96 17.67 25.91
C GLU A 389 -15.12 18.18 25.04
N GLY A 390 -15.63 17.32 24.15
CA GLY A 390 -16.68 17.69 23.20
C GLY A 390 -16.17 18.32 21.90
N HIS A 391 -14.85 18.55 21.78
CA HIS A 391 -14.23 19.12 20.60
C HIS A 391 -13.34 18.09 19.89
N GLU A 392 -13.60 17.88 18.59
CA GLU A 392 -12.79 17.04 17.71
C GLU A 392 -12.81 17.59 16.26
N PRO A 393 -11.67 17.57 15.54
CA PRO A 393 -10.32 17.18 15.98
C PRO A 393 -9.61 18.32 16.76
N THR A 394 -8.50 18.00 17.42
CA THR A 394 -7.79 18.94 18.31
C THR A 394 -6.28 19.03 18.02
N LEU A 395 -5.70 20.23 18.20
CA LEU A 395 -4.25 20.46 18.07
C LEU A 395 -3.66 20.98 19.39
N LEU A 396 -2.91 20.11 20.07
CA LEU A 396 -2.16 20.48 21.26
C LEU A 396 -0.81 21.11 20.86
N LEU A 397 -0.53 22.32 21.35
CA LEU A 397 0.78 22.97 21.23
C LEU A 397 1.44 23.10 22.60
N ILE A 398 2.74 22.88 22.65
CA ILE A 398 3.49 22.86 23.90
C ILE A 398 4.79 23.62 23.65
N ARG A 399 5.00 24.67 24.45
CA ARG A 399 6.30 25.32 24.58
C ARG A 399 6.92 24.91 25.90
N THR A 400 8.08 24.29 25.82
CA THR A 400 8.86 23.91 27.00
C THR A 400 9.56 25.17 27.57
N THR A 401 9.86 25.22 28.86
CA THR A 401 10.71 26.25 29.49
C THR A 401 12.13 26.29 28.92
N ALA A 402 12.59 25.21 28.28
CA ALA A 402 13.84 25.18 27.53
C ALA A 402 13.73 25.84 26.14
N GLY A 403 12.52 26.24 25.73
CA GLY A 403 12.25 26.90 24.45
C GLY A 403 11.89 25.95 23.31
N ASP A 404 11.86 24.64 23.55
CA ASP A 404 11.40 23.66 22.56
C ASP A 404 9.91 23.83 22.29
N VAL A 405 9.51 23.57 21.05
CA VAL A 405 8.11 23.63 20.65
C VAL A 405 7.75 22.27 20.07
N CYS A 406 6.74 21.64 20.66
CA CYS A 406 6.21 20.34 20.23
C CYS A 406 4.69 20.31 20.38
N GLY A 407 4.06 19.24 19.91
CA GLY A 407 2.61 19.14 19.96
C GLY A 407 2.07 17.80 19.49
N ALA A 408 0.75 17.71 19.48
CA ALA A 408 0.02 16.55 19.02
C ALA A 408 -1.25 16.97 18.29
N PHE A 409 -1.54 16.31 17.19
CA PHE A 409 -2.84 16.33 16.56
C PHE A 409 -3.64 15.11 17.00
N LEU A 410 -4.84 15.34 17.52
CA LEU A 410 -5.78 14.27 17.88
C LEU A 410 -7.00 14.33 16.97
N SER A 411 -7.30 13.19 16.36
CA SER A 411 -8.45 13.01 15.48
C SER A 411 -9.75 12.64 16.21
N SER A 412 -9.69 12.37 17.52
CA SER A 412 -10.84 12.01 18.36
C SER A 412 -10.92 12.86 19.64
N ASP A 413 -12.10 12.86 20.26
CA ASP A 413 -12.41 13.60 21.49
C ASP A 413 -11.57 13.14 22.71
N TRP A 414 -11.18 14.11 23.55
CA TRP A 414 -10.53 13.89 24.84
C TRP A 414 -11.38 13.08 25.83
N GLU A 415 -12.70 13.03 25.67
CA GLU A 415 -13.62 12.16 26.44
C GLU A 415 -13.24 10.67 26.37
N GLU A 416 -12.62 10.22 25.26
CA GLU A 416 -12.23 8.82 25.08
C GLU A 416 -11.32 8.30 26.20
N ARG A 417 -10.55 9.19 26.86
CA ARG A 417 -9.70 8.84 28.00
C ARG A 417 -10.47 8.26 29.19
N LYS A 418 -11.78 8.55 29.30
CA LYS A 418 -12.64 8.04 30.38
C LYS A 418 -13.02 6.57 30.19
N ARG A 419 -12.81 5.98 29.00
CA ARG A 419 -13.09 4.55 28.75
C ARG A 419 -12.30 3.61 29.67
N GLY A 420 -11.10 4.03 30.11
CA GLY A 420 -10.28 3.28 31.07
C GLY A 420 -10.65 3.46 32.55
N GLY A 421 -11.66 4.28 32.87
CA GLY A 421 -11.93 4.72 34.24
C GLY A 421 -10.74 5.48 34.83
N ASN A 422 -10.31 5.11 36.04
CA ASN A 422 -9.13 5.72 36.69
C ASN A 422 -7.79 5.22 36.14
N LYS A 423 -7.79 4.21 35.27
CA LYS A 423 -6.55 3.68 34.68
C LYS A 423 -6.17 4.52 33.46
N LEU A 424 -4.87 4.74 33.28
CA LEU A 424 -4.32 5.33 32.07
C LEU A 424 -4.80 4.52 30.86
N SER A 425 -5.51 5.19 29.94
CA SER A 425 -6.02 4.57 28.72
C SER A 425 -5.49 5.28 27.49
N PHE A 426 -5.26 4.50 26.44
CA PHE A 426 -4.83 5.00 25.15
C PHE A 426 -6.06 5.38 24.32
N PHE A 427 -6.00 6.52 23.64
CA PHE A 427 -7.09 7.06 22.82
C PHE A 427 -6.53 7.80 21.61
N GLY A 428 -7.38 8.05 20.61
CA GLY A 428 -6.95 8.53 19.28
C GLY A 428 -7.13 7.50 18.17
N THR A 429 -7.30 7.95 16.93
CA THR A 429 -7.28 7.08 15.74
C THR A 429 -5.87 6.98 15.14
N GLY A 430 -5.67 6.13 14.14
CA GLY A 430 -4.41 6.04 13.39
C GLY A 430 -4.02 7.31 12.63
N GLU A 431 -4.83 8.36 12.70
CA GLU A 431 -4.58 9.67 12.08
C GLU A 431 -4.01 10.69 13.07
N CYS A 432 -3.92 10.34 14.35
CA CYS A 432 -3.19 11.12 15.34
C CYS A 432 -1.70 11.11 15.03
N PHE A 433 -1.02 12.23 15.26
CA PHE A 433 0.43 12.31 15.14
C PHE A 433 0.98 13.28 16.17
N VAL A 434 2.24 13.07 16.56
CA VAL A 434 2.99 14.01 17.39
C VAL A 434 4.06 14.67 16.56
N PHE A 435 4.46 15.88 16.93
CA PHE A 435 5.44 16.64 16.18
C PHE A 435 6.33 17.47 17.10
N ARG A 436 7.50 17.79 16.59
CA ARG A 436 8.45 18.75 17.14
C ARG A 436 8.67 19.83 16.08
N LEU A 437 8.62 21.10 16.47
CA LEU A 437 8.90 22.25 15.62
C LEU A 437 10.28 22.84 15.90
N LYS A 438 10.71 22.81 17.16
CA LYS A 438 12.02 23.33 17.61
C LYS A 438 12.71 22.30 18.52
N PRO A 439 14.04 22.10 18.41
CA PRO A 439 14.97 22.81 17.53
C PRO A 439 14.90 22.41 16.04
N GLU A 440 14.44 21.20 15.75
CA GLU A 440 14.24 20.69 14.38
C GLU A 440 12.78 20.30 14.15
N MET A 441 12.31 20.57 12.93
CA MET A 441 10.95 20.27 12.52
C MET A 441 10.83 18.81 12.12
N GLU A 442 10.15 18.02 12.94
CA GLU A 442 9.94 16.58 12.73
C GLU A 442 8.51 16.19 13.06
N ARG A 443 7.94 15.31 12.22
CA ARG A 443 6.61 14.74 12.41
C ARG A 443 6.74 13.24 12.62
N TYR A 444 6.14 12.77 13.70
CA TYR A 444 6.10 11.35 14.04
C TYR A 444 4.68 10.84 13.82
N GLU A 445 4.53 10.10 12.73
CA GLU A 445 3.30 9.40 12.43
C GLU A 445 3.16 8.15 13.30
N TRP A 446 1.94 7.68 13.46
CA TRP A 446 1.70 6.38 14.03
C TRP A 446 2.27 5.29 13.10
N VAL A 447 3.46 4.78 13.44
CA VAL A 447 4.08 3.65 12.73
C VAL A 447 3.81 2.38 13.52
N VAL A 448 3.01 1.47 12.95
CA VAL A 448 2.90 0.11 13.46
C VAL A 448 4.30 -0.50 13.49
N ILE A 449 4.81 -0.84 14.67
CA ILE A 449 5.96 -1.76 14.78
C ILE A 449 5.54 -3.06 14.07
N ARG A 450 6.02 -3.24 12.84
CA ARG A 450 5.88 -4.48 12.07
C ARG A 450 6.89 -5.46 12.64
N HIS A 451 6.40 -6.66 13.01
CA HIS A 451 7.11 -7.81 13.61
C HIS A 451 7.41 -7.77 15.13
N PRO A 452 6.61 -8.49 15.94
CA PRO A 452 6.97 -8.88 17.31
C PRO A 452 8.19 -9.81 17.39
N GLU A 453 8.57 -10.47 16.28
CA GLU A 453 9.60 -11.52 16.25
C GLU A 453 11.05 -10.99 16.32
N LEU A 454 11.26 -9.71 16.01
CA LEU A 454 12.57 -9.04 16.10
C LEU A 454 12.83 -8.44 17.50
N ALA A 455 11.80 -8.26 18.32
CA ALA A 455 11.95 -7.77 19.69
C ALA A 455 12.36 -8.89 20.67
N SER A 456 12.05 -10.15 20.35
CA SER A 456 12.38 -11.31 21.19
C SER A 456 13.75 -11.92 20.90
N SER A 457 14.40 -11.57 19.79
CA SER A 457 15.63 -12.21 19.32
C SER A 457 16.94 -11.51 19.75
N ILE A 458 16.88 -10.52 20.65
CA ILE A 458 18.07 -9.91 21.27
C ILE A 458 18.45 -10.61 22.60
N LYS A 459 17.80 -11.72 22.99
CA LYS A 459 18.24 -12.51 24.15
C LYS A 459 18.06 -14.01 23.97
N THR A 460 19.03 -14.65 23.32
CA THR A 460 19.48 -16.00 23.71
C THR A 460 20.83 -16.32 23.07
N GLU A 461 21.91 -15.89 23.72
CA GLU A 461 23.15 -16.67 23.69
C GLU A 461 23.52 -17.02 25.13
N GLY A 462 23.53 -18.33 25.40
CA GLY A 462 24.21 -18.93 26.53
C GLY A 462 23.42 -19.04 27.84
N GLN A 463 22.54 -20.03 27.94
CA GLN A 463 22.36 -20.76 29.20
C GLN A 463 21.71 -22.13 28.93
N GLU A 464 22.56 -23.14 28.74
CA GLU A 464 22.22 -24.54 29.00
C GLU A 464 22.26 -24.78 30.51
N ASP A 465 21.20 -25.37 31.04
CA ASP A 465 21.13 -25.86 32.42
C ASP A 465 22.01 -27.10 32.60
N THR A 466 23.03 -27.02 33.46
CA THR A 466 23.46 -28.14 34.32
C THR A 466 23.82 -27.62 35.70
N ALA A 467 23.47 -28.42 36.71
CA ALA A 467 23.29 -28.01 38.10
C ALA A 467 24.56 -28.08 38.99
N SER A 468 24.65 -27.12 39.92
CA SER A 468 25.23 -27.17 41.29
C SER A 468 26.76 -27.40 41.48
N PRO A 469 27.33 -27.16 42.69
CA PRO A 469 27.31 -25.96 43.55
C PRO A 469 28.75 -25.54 44.01
N GLU A 470 28.84 -24.46 44.82
CA GLU A 470 29.98 -24.04 45.68
C GLU A 470 31.08 -23.07 45.14
N GLY A 471 31.38 -22.04 45.95
CA GLY A 471 32.78 -21.63 46.21
C GLY A 471 33.28 -20.27 45.68
N GLN A 472 33.32 -19.27 46.59
CA GLN A 472 34.41 -18.31 46.85
C GLN A 472 34.89 -17.26 45.80
N LYS A 473 34.90 -16.00 46.28
CA LYS A 473 35.89 -14.90 46.13
C LYS A 473 36.66 -14.74 44.79
N ALA A 474 36.58 -13.54 44.20
CA ALA A 474 37.68 -12.55 44.16
C ALA A 474 37.38 -11.36 43.23
N GLU A 475 37.92 -10.21 43.62
CA GLU A 475 37.97 -8.92 42.93
C GLU A 475 38.80 -8.99 41.63
N ASN A 476 38.43 -8.24 40.59
CA ASN A 476 39.23 -7.09 40.14
C ASN A 476 38.64 -6.38 38.90
N SER A 477 38.65 -5.06 39.04
CA SER A 477 38.27 -3.99 38.12
C SER A 477 39.01 -4.02 36.78
N LEU A 478 38.35 -3.51 35.73
CA LEU A 478 38.97 -2.67 34.69
C LEU A 478 37.89 -1.73 34.12
N GLN A 479 38.13 -0.42 34.32
CA GLN A 479 37.28 0.70 33.89
C GLN A 479 37.32 0.88 32.36
N GLN A 480 36.20 1.29 31.77
CA GLN A 480 36.12 1.93 30.45
C GLN A 480 35.23 3.18 30.53
N PRO A 481 35.46 4.17 29.64
CA PRO A 481 35.44 5.60 29.97
C PRO A 481 34.06 6.26 29.93
N ASP A 482 33.91 7.30 30.75
CA ASP A 482 32.76 8.20 30.80
C ASP A 482 32.45 8.82 29.42
N LYS A 483 31.21 8.64 28.96
CA LYS A 483 30.59 9.37 27.84
C LYS A 483 29.44 10.24 28.40
N PRO A 484 29.24 11.46 27.88
CA PRO A 484 28.31 12.43 28.46
C PRO A 484 26.86 11.95 28.39
N ALA A 485 26.11 12.16 29.48
CA ALA A 485 24.68 11.92 29.56
C ALA A 485 23.94 12.83 28.57
N GLY A 486 23.39 12.26 27.49
CA GLY A 486 22.66 13.07 26.50
C GLY A 486 22.05 12.33 25.32
N GLU A 487 22.49 11.13 24.97
CA GLU A 487 21.90 10.37 23.86
C GLU A 487 21.37 9.01 24.35
N LEU A 488 20.10 8.98 24.71
CA LEU A 488 19.37 7.73 24.91
C LEU A 488 18.67 7.36 23.62
N SER A 489 19.05 6.22 23.04
CA SER A 489 18.35 5.58 21.93
C SER A 489 16.88 5.29 22.30
N PRO A 490 15.93 5.29 21.34
CA PRO A 490 14.48 5.10 21.59
C PRO A 490 14.09 3.74 22.21
N PHE A 491 15.05 2.83 22.35
CA PHE A 491 14.83 1.46 22.81
C PHE A 491 15.12 1.25 24.30
N LEU A 492 15.63 2.27 25.02
CA LEU A 492 15.94 2.16 26.45
C LEU A 492 14.84 2.75 27.37
N SER A 493 13.84 3.43 26.82
CA SER A 493 12.74 4.06 27.56
C SER A 493 11.66 3.07 28.04
N ALA A 494 11.55 1.88 27.46
CA ALA A 494 10.55 0.87 27.86
C ALA A 494 10.72 0.31 29.29
N ARG A 495 11.95 0.31 29.83
CA ARG A 495 12.24 -0.21 31.17
C ARG A 495 11.85 0.73 32.31
N HIS A 496 11.78 2.04 32.06
CA HIS A 496 11.48 3.02 33.12
C HIS A 496 9.99 3.09 33.48
N PHE A 497 9.08 2.56 32.64
CA PHE A 497 7.63 2.77 32.80
C PHE A 497 6.78 1.49 32.85
N ASN A 498 7.38 0.30 32.95
CA ASN A 498 6.66 -0.99 33.01
C ASN A 498 5.58 -1.14 31.92
N LEU A 499 5.87 -0.66 30.70
CA LEU A 499 4.97 -0.80 29.57
C LEU A 499 5.15 -2.18 28.93
N ASN A 500 4.04 -2.91 28.72
CA ASN A 500 4.08 -4.20 28.04
C ASN A 500 4.47 -4.01 26.54
N SER A 501 5.00 -5.07 25.92
CA SER A 501 5.45 -5.04 24.52
C SER A 501 4.34 -4.82 23.48
N LYS A 502 3.06 -4.86 23.89
CA LYS A 502 1.90 -4.50 23.03
C LYS A 502 1.63 -3.00 22.98
N ASN A 503 2.14 -2.22 23.93
CA ASN A 503 1.79 -0.81 24.13
C ASN A 503 2.89 0.18 23.71
N THR A 504 4.01 -0.32 23.20
CA THR A 504 5.20 0.46 22.81
C THR A 504 5.05 1.21 21.49
N SER A 505 3.91 1.07 20.80
CA SER A 505 3.59 1.70 19.51
C SER A 505 2.49 2.78 19.60
N MET A 506 2.16 3.28 20.79
CA MET A 506 1.04 4.22 20.99
C MET A 506 1.51 5.56 21.56
N PHE A 507 1.21 6.65 20.85
CA PHE A 507 1.73 8.00 21.13
C PHE A 507 0.87 8.83 22.10
N MET A 508 -0.37 8.43 22.41
CA MET A 508 -1.27 9.22 23.27
C MET A 508 -1.92 8.35 24.33
N ALA A 509 -1.81 8.74 25.59
CA ALA A 509 -2.51 8.09 26.70
C ALA A 509 -2.92 9.11 27.75
N GLY A 510 -3.97 8.84 28.51
CA GLY A 510 -4.41 9.77 29.55
C GLY A 510 -5.37 9.15 30.55
N ASN A 511 -5.48 9.82 31.68
CA ASN A 511 -6.50 9.62 32.72
C ASN A 511 -6.83 10.99 33.35
N PHE A 512 -7.52 10.98 34.49
CA PHE A 512 -7.88 12.22 35.18
C PHE A 512 -6.68 13.07 35.64
N ASP A 513 -5.53 12.44 35.92
CA ASP A 513 -4.38 13.11 36.56
C ASP A 513 -3.16 13.29 35.65
N SER A 514 -3.18 12.72 34.44
CA SER A 514 -2.04 12.75 33.52
C SER A 514 -2.43 12.60 32.06
N ILE A 515 -1.62 13.20 31.19
CA ILE A 515 -1.61 12.99 29.74
C ILE A 515 -0.20 12.58 29.35
N ILE A 516 -0.07 11.61 28.47
CA ILE A 516 1.19 11.19 27.84
C ILE A 516 1.07 11.49 26.35
N VAL A 517 2.08 12.17 25.82
CA VAL A 517 2.21 12.56 24.41
C VAL A 517 3.61 12.14 23.94
N GLY A 518 3.72 11.03 23.20
CA GLY A 518 4.99 10.43 22.81
C GLY A 518 5.84 9.98 24.02
N GLU A 519 7.15 10.18 23.96
CA GLU A 519 8.07 9.96 25.09
C GLU A 519 7.89 10.97 26.26
N TRP A 520 6.96 11.93 26.13
CA TRP A 520 6.73 12.97 27.12
C TRP A 520 5.55 12.62 28.04
N ILE A 521 5.81 12.47 29.34
CA ILE A 521 4.79 12.28 30.37
C ILE A 521 4.47 13.62 31.03
N MET A 522 3.22 14.10 30.91
CA MET A 522 2.70 15.19 31.73
C MET A 522 2.01 14.62 32.97
N ARG A 523 2.70 14.64 34.12
CA ARG A 523 2.12 14.36 35.43
C ARG A 523 1.92 15.66 36.21
N VAL A 524 0.74 15.83 36.80
CA VAL A 524 0.45 16.95 37.70
C VAL A 524 1.30 16.80 38.98
N GLY A 525 2.36 17.59 39.12
CA GLY A 525 3.21 17.59 40.32
C GLY A 525 4.40 18.54 40.28
N ARG A 526 4.19 19.79 40.73
CA ARG A 526 5.18 20.78 41.20
C ARG A 526 6.50 20.91 40.40
N ARG A 527 6.48 21.66 39.31
CA ARG A 527 7.33 22.85 39.00
C ARG A 527 7.31 23.15 37.48
N GLY A 528 6.62 24.24 37.14
CA GLY A 528 6.92 25.19 36.06
C GLY A 528 6.81 24.75 34.60
N TRP A 529 5.61 24.73 34.00
CA TRP A 529 5.46 24.73 32.53
C TRP A 529 4.17 25.43 32.07
N ASN A 530 4.20 25.98 30.84
CA ASN A 530 3.22 26.93 30.25
C ASN A 530 2.61 26.37 28.93
N PRO A 531 1.67 25.39 28.95
CA PRO A 531 1.00 24.88 27.73
C PRO A 531 -0.02 25.84 27.06
N GLN A 532 -0.11 25.92 25.72
CA GLN A 532 -1.28 26.53 25.01
C GLN A 532 -1.93 25.48 24.10
N CYS A 533 -3.24 25.28 24.20
CA CYS A 533 -4.00 24.36 23.36
C CYS A 533 -4.95 25.10 22.40
N VAL A 534 -4.80 24.85 21.10
CA VAL A 534 -5.51 25.53 20.02
C VAL A 534 -6.43 24.52 19.33
N ILE A 535 -7.75 24.74 19.27
CA ILE A 535 -8.69 23.79 18.66
C ILE A 535 -9.89 24.49 17.98
N TYR A 536 -10.40 23.83 16.94
CA TYR A 536 -11.50 24.22 16.06
C TYR A 536 -12.91 23.83 16.51
N PRO A 537 -13.91 24.71 16.31
CA PRO A 537 -15.31 24.37 16.41
C PRO A 537 -15.80 23.71 15.11
N ARG A 538 -16.73 22.74 15.25
CA ARG A 538 -17.62 22.32 14.17
C ARG A 538 -18.70 23.39 13.95
N LEU A 539 -19.10 23.53 12.68
CA LEU A 539 -20.38 24.14 12.30
C LEU A 539 -21.53 23.40 13.01
N GLN A 540 -22.32 24.11 13.81
CA GLN A 540 -23.72 23.77 14.00
C GLN A 540 -24.49 24.27 12.77
N GLY A 541 -25.15 23.35 12.06
CA GLY A 541 -25.95 23.63 10.87
C GLY A 541 -26.04 22.41 9.97
#